data_AF-A0A7K5AMG9-F1
#
_entry.id   AF-A0A7K5AMG9-F1
#
_cell.length_a   1.000
_cell.length_b   1.000
_cell.length_c   1.000
_cell.angle_alpha   90.00
_cell.angle_beta   90.00
_cell.angle_gamma   90.00
#
_symmetry.space_group_name_H-M   'P 1'
#
loop_
_entity.id
_entity.type
_entity.pdbx_description
1 polymer ?
#
loop_
_entity_poly.entity_id
_entity_poly.type
_entity_poly.pdbx_seq_one_letter_code
_entity_poly.pdbx_strand_id
1 'polypeptide(L)'
;MALALRWLRPLPSLLHRSPLLVSRGLPGAPQACPALLLEGCRQCVHQVLLSRQLATKKAKGKGQSQAKVNISAALVEDIINLEETNEDMQAVIEALKEDFSRNISVRTSPGVLDHISVVTKDGKFPLNQLGQISQKSPQLIIVNMTNFPESTAAAMKAIRESGMNLNPEVDGTVIRVPVPKVTREHRESLAKLAKQSTNKSKEALRKVRSKSISQVKKFKSKVSEDTIWLLEKQIQQMADEAVAEMDKLLAAKTKELLG
;
A
#
# COMPACT_ATOMS: atom_id res chain seq x y z
N MET A 1 42.06 -43.45 35.36
CA MET A 1 42.20 -42.50 34.23
C MET A 1 41.34 -41.29 34.52
N ALA A 2 41.93 -40.11 34.40
CA ALA A 2 41.45 -38.82 34.88
C ALA A 2 40.68 -38.02 33.80
N LEU A 3 40.29 -36.79 34.18
CA LEU A 3 39.74 -35.62 33.43
C LEU A 3 38.21 -35.50 33.57
N ALA A 4 37.59 -34.63 34.39
CA ALA A 4 37.77 -33.22 34.80
C ALA A 4 37.23 -32.16 33.80
N LEU A 5 36.58 -31.13 34.39
CA LEU A 5 36.03 -29.84 33.87
C LEU A 5 34.49 -29.86 33.66
N ARG A 6 33.61 -29.36 34.58
CA ARG A 6 33.34 -27.95 35.02
C ARG A 6 33.32 -27.00 33.81
N TRP A 7 32.29 -26.18 33.54
CA TRP A 7 31.79 -25.03 34.32
C TRP A 7 30.33 -24.68 33.95
N LEU A 8 29.46 -24.55 34.96
CA LEU A 8 28.16 -23.86 34.89
C LEU A 8 28.30 -22.50 35.58
N ARG A 9 27.87 -21.40 34.94
CA ARG A 9 27.85 -20.06 35.53
C ARG A 9 26.47 -19.72 36.11
N PRO A 10 26.39 -19.09 37.30
CA PRO A 10 25.14 -18.65 37.92
C PRO A 10 24.78 -17.19 37.53
N LEU A 11 23.48 -16.90 37.49
CA LEU A 11 22.92 -15.54 37.54
C LEU A 11 23.02 -14.97 38.97
N PRO A 12 23.17 -13.64 39.13
CA PRO A 12 22.78 -12.98 40.38
C PRO A 12 21.54 -12.09 40.20
N SER A 13 20.64 -12.24 41.16
CA SER A 13 19.53 -11.37 41.51
C SER A 13 19.99 -10.33 42.56
N LEU A 14 19.61 -9.06 42.42
CA LEU A 14 19.66 -8.07 43.52
C LEU A 14 18.46 -7.12 43.49
N LEU A 15 17.54 -7.46 44.39
CA LEU A 15 16.67 -6.68 45.30
C LEU A 15 16.51 -5.14 45.15
N HIS A 16 15.22 -4.78 45.09
CA HIS A 16 14.49 -3.76 45.87
C HIS A 16 15.23 -2.59 46.57
N ARG A 17 14.76 -1.35 46.26
CA ARG A 17 14.48 -0.30 47.25
C ARG A 17 13.48 0.74 46.72
N SER A 18 12.26 0.75 47.26
CA SER A 18 11.43 1.96 47.45
C SER A 18 11.91 2.66 48.75
N PRO A 19 11.56 3.92 49.14
CA PRO A 19 10.28 4.61 48.89
C PRO A 19 10.33 6.18 48.82
N LEU A 20 9.11 6.77 48.80
CA LEU A 20 8.70 8.09 49.31
C LEU A 20 8.55 9.31 48.36
N LEU A 21 7.29 9.73 48.36
CA LEU A 21 6.63 10.97 47.97
C LEU A 21 7.24 12.21 48.66
N VAL A 22 7.68 13.23 47.91
CA VAL A 22 7.61 14.65 48.32
C VAL A 22 7.36 15.53 47.09
N SER A 23 6.52 16.51 47.34
CA SER A 23 5.79 17.45 46.49
C SER A 23 6.58 18.59 45.83
N ARG A 24 5.92 19.16 44.82
CA ARG A 24 5.82 20.60 44.45
C ARG A 24 7.03 21.29 43.82
N GLY A 25 6.74 22.00 42.72
CA GLY A 25 7.46 23.23 42.36
C GLY A 25 7.58 23.47 40.86
N LEU A 26 6.55 24.09 40.26
CA LEU A 26 6.71 24.93 39.06
C LEU A 26 7.65 26.10 39.39
N PRO A 27 8.61 26.45 38.52
CA PRO A 27 9.10 27.82 38.47
C PRO A 27 8.50 28.50 37.24
N GLY A 28 7.48 29.33 37.51
CA GLY A 28 7.06 30.38 36.58
C GLY A 28 8.17 31.43 36.43
N ALA A 29 8.23 32.00 35.24
CA ALA A 29 9.15 33.07 34.87
C ALA A 29 8.92 34.33 35.73
N PRO A 30 9.99 35.03 36.17
CA PRO A 30 9.86 36.42 36.58
C PRO A 30 10.07 37.34 35.38
N GLN A 31 9.06 38.19 35.17
CA GLN A 31 9.10 39.37 34.32
C GLN A 31 10.07 40.42 34.90
N ALA A 32 10.60 41.21 33.97
CA ALA A 32 11.51 42.31 34.17
C ALA A 32 10.98 43.42 35.08
N CYS A 33 11.90 44.10 35.76
CA CYS A 33 11.83 45.55 36.05
C CYS A 33 13.25 46.16 35.95
N PRO A 34 13.37 47.44 35.56
CA PRO A 34 14.60 47.99 34.98
C PRO A 34 15.37 48.96 35.89
N ALA A 35 16.65 49.17 35.54
CA ALA A 35 17.50 50.34 35.74
C ALA A 35 17.75 50.86 37.19
N LEU A 36 19.03 50.92 37.59
CA LEU A 36 19.79 52.18 37.74
C LEU A 36 21.17 51.97 38.39
N LEU A 37 22.15 52.65 37.78
CA LEU A 37 23.31 53.35 38.37
C LEU A 37 24.55 52.58 38.91
N LEU A 38 25.65 53.01 38.27
CA LEU A 38 26.94 53.47 38.79
C LEU A 38 28.13 52.50 38.97
N GLU A 39 29.19 52.94 38.29
CA GLU A 39 30.62 52.81 38.53
C GLU A 39 31.30 51.45 38.45
N GLY A 40 32.40 51.46 37.70
CA GLY A 40 33.20 50.29 37.39
C GLY A 40 34.21 49.94 38.46
N CYS A 41 34.72 48.71 38.38
CA CYS A 41 36.10 48.44 38.71
C CYS A 41 36.57 47.18 37.96
N ARG A 42 37.86 47.19 37.65
CA ARG A 42 38.59 46.27 36.77
C ARG A 42 38.71 44.85 37.34
N GLN A 43 38.98 43.95 36.40
CA GLN A 43 39.65 42.64 36.56
C GLN A 43 38.80 41.51 37.14
N CYS A 44 38.32 40.64 36.25
CA CYS A 44 38.23 39.21 36.53
C CYS A 44 38.80 38.42 35.35
N VAL A 45 39.69 37.51 35.75
CA VAL A 45 40.58 36.68 34.95
C VAL A 45 39.78 35.58 34.24
N HIS A 46 40.32 35.14 33.10
CA HIS A 46 39.91 34.02 32.26
C HIS A 46 39.05 32.92 32.93
N GLN A 47 37.91 32.64 32.30
CA GLN A 47 37.53 31.26 32.02
C GLN A 47 37.03 31.19 30.57
N VAL A 48 37.93 30.83 29.66
CA VAL A 48 37.60 30.49 28.27
C VAL A 48 36.79 29.21 28.30
N LEU A 49 35.47 29.34 28.29
CA LEU A 49 34.56 28.22 28.07
C LEU A 49 34.58 27.91 26.57
N LEU A 50 35.39 26.92 26.19
CA LEU A 50 35.34 26.27 24.88
C LEU A 50 33.96 25.63 24.71
N SER A 51 33.02 26.41 24.20
CA SER A 51 31.73 25.92 23.74
C SER A 51 31.99 25.17 22.43
N ARG A 52 31.98 23.83 22.51
CA ARG A 52 31.90 22.97 21.33
C ARG A 52 30.61 23.30 20.59
N GLN A 53 30.73 24.04 19.50
CA GLN A 53 29.66 24.27 18.52
C GLN A 53 29.33 22.91 17.88
N LEU A 54 28.26 22.27 18.36
CA LEU A 54 27.69 21.11 17.67
C LEU A 54 27.09 21.60 16.36
N ALA A 55 27.60 21.07 15.25
CA ALA A 55 27.13 21.36 13.91
C ALA A 55 25.62 21.14 13.81
N THR A 56 24.87 22.22 13.62
CA THR A 56 23.48 22.15 13.19
C THR A 56 23.44 21.45 11.85
N LYS A 57 22.72 20.32 11.76
CA LYS A 57 22.42 19.68 10.48
C LYS A 57 21.89 20.75 9.52
N LYS A 58 22.65 21.00 8.45
CA LYS A 58 22.21 21.75 7.28
C LYS A 58 20.83 21.22 6.91
N ALA A 59 19.81 22.09 6.99
CA ALA A 59 18.50 21.80 6.45
C ALA A 59 18.70 21.42 4.97
N LYS A 60 18.39 20.17 4.65
CA LYS A 60 18.42 19.68 3.27
C LYS A 60 17.36 20.50 2.53
N GLY A 61 17.82 21.39 1.66
CA GLY A 61 16.96 22.25 0.85
C GLY A 61 15.89 21.42 0.15
N LYS A 62 14.69 22.00 0.05
CA LYS A 62 13.56 21.48 -0.71
C LYS A 62 14.06 20.85 -2.02
N GLY A 63 13.70 19.59 -2.22
CA GLY A 63 14.14 18.78 -3.35
C GLY A 63 13.92 19.52 -4.66
N GLN A 64 14.99 19.66 -5.44
CA GLN A 64 14.87 19.90 -6.86
C GLN A 64 13.96 18.80 -7.42
N SER A 65 12.78 19.19 -7.94
CA SER A 65 12.03 18.38 -8.88
C SER A 65 13.01 17.94 -9.95
N GLN A 66 13.27 16.63 -10.02
CA GLN A 66 14.29 16.12 -10.94
C GLN A 66 13.95 16.60 -12.34
N ALA A 67 14.87 17.32 -12.99
CA ALA A 67 14.72 17.70 -14.39
C ALA A 67 14.49 16.44 -15.21
N LYS A 68 13.40 16.44 -15.99
CA LYS A 68 13.04 15.36 -16.93
C LYS A 68 14.24 15.14 -17.85
N VAL A 69 14.90 13.99 -17.71
CA VAL A 69 16.11 13.70 -18.47
C VAL A 69 15.68 13.36 -19.90
N ASN A 70 15.73 14.35 -20.79
CA ASN A 70 15.50 14.14 -22.22
C ASN A 70 16.81 13.65 -22.84
N ILE A 71 17.00 12.33 -22.91
CA ILE A 71 18.12 11.73 -23.66
C ILE A 71 17.69 11.61 -25.13
N SER A 72 18.61 11.85 -26.06
CA SER A 72 18.43 11.60 -27.49
C SER A 72 18.13 10.11 -27.74
N ALA A 73 16.87 9.81 -28.11
CA ALA A 73 16.31 8.46 -28.23
C ALA A 73 17.15 7.49 -29.08
N ALA A 74 17.76 7.99 -30.17
CA ALA A 74 18.53 7.16 -31.10
C ALA A 74 19.77 6.48 -30.51
N LEU A 75 20.36 7.02 -29.44
CA LEU A 75 21.52 6.38 -28.77
C LEU A 75 21.11 5.33 -27.73
N VAL A 76 19.81 5.30 -27.37
CA VAL A 76 19.30 4.49 -26.27
C VAL A 76 18.69 3.18 -26.77
N GLU A 77 18.06 3.19 -27.94
CA GLU A 77 17.42 2.03 -28.57
C GLU A 77 18.38 0.83 -28.74
N ASP A 78 19.66 1.08 -29.06
CA ASP A 78 20.67 0.03 -29.21
C ASP A 78 21.10 -0.65 -27.89
N ILE A 79 20.83 -0.01 -26.75
CA ILE A 79 21.27 -0.45 -25.41
C ILE A 79 20.12 -1.12 -24.67
N ILE A 80 18.96 -0.45 -24.64
CA ILE A 80 17.73 -0.90 -23.97
C ILE A 80 16.51 -0.26 -24.64
N ASN A 81 15.48 -1.07 -24.82
CA ASN A 81 14.14 -0.60 -25.17
C ASN A 81 13.49 0.04 -23.93
N LEU A 82 13.54 1.36 -23.84
CA LEU A 82 12.85 2.10 -22.78
C LEU A 82 11.32 1.96 -22.88
N GLU A 83 10.79 1.79 -24.09
CA GLU A 83 9.37 1.56 -24.34
C GLU A 83 8.91 0.22 -23.74
N GLU A 84 9.63 -0.87 -24.00
CA GLU A 84 9.36 -2.19 -23.40
C GLU A 84 9.42 -2.14 -21.87
N THR A 85 10.38 -1.40 -21.30
CA THR A 85 10.46 -1.21 -19.85
C THR A 85 9.27 -0.44 -19.31
N ASN A 86 8.75 0.54 -20.06
CA ASN A 86 7.54 1.28 -19.68
C ASN A 86 6.30 0.39 -19.75
N GLU A 87 6.15 -0.40 -20.80
CA GLU A 87 5.07 -1.39 -20.96
C GLU A 87 5.07 -2.41 -19.82
N ASP A 88 6.24 -2.95 -19.45
CA ASP A 88 6.39 -3.85 -18.30
C ASP A 88 5.95 -3.17 -16.99
N MET A 89 6.29 -1.89 -16.78
CA MET A 89 5.85 -1.14 -15.60
C MET A 89 4.34 -0.86 -15.62
N GLN A 90 3.77 -0.53 -16.78
CA GLN A 90 2.34 -0.31 -16.95
C GLN A 90 1.54 -1.58 -16.73
N ALA A 91 2.01 -2.73 -17.23
CA ALA A 91 1.39 -4.03 -16.99
C ALA A 91 1.27 -4.35 -15.48
N VAL A 92 2.26 -3.97 -14.67
CA VAL A 92 2.19 -4.11 -13.20
C VAL A 92 1.10 -3.21 -12.60
N ILE A 93 0.92 -2.00 -13.12
CA ILE A 93 -0.14 -1.08 -12.68
C ILE A 93 -1.52 -1.60 -13.10
N GLU A 94 -1.65 -2.12 -14.31
CA GLU A 94 -2.89 -2.72 -14.83
C GLU A 94 -3.30 -3.95 -14.02
N ALA A 95 -2.37 -4.86 -13.74
CA ALA A 95 -2.61 -6.00 -12.87
C ALA A 95 -3.12 -5.57 -11.49
N LEU A 96 -2.56 -4.50 -10.91
CA LEU A 96 -3.03 -3.93 -9.65
C LEU A 96 -4.46 -3.35 -9.75
N LYS A 97 -4.79 -2.68 -10.87
CA LYS A 97 -6.15 -2.17 -11.11
C LYS A 97 -7.15 -3.31 -11.23
N GLU A 98 -6.79 -4.39 -11.94
CA GLU A 98 -7.61 -5.59 -12.05
C GLU A 98 -7.83 -6.25 -10.67
N ASP A 99 -6.77 -6.44 -9.89
CA ASP A 99 -6.85 -7.01 -8.54
C ASP A 99 -7.79 -6.19 -7.64
N PHE A 100 -7.72 -4.87 -7.71
CA PHE A 100 -8.63 -3.98 -6.97
C PHE A 100 -10.08 -4.12 -7.43
N SER A 101 -10.32 -4.29 -8.72
CA SER A 101 -11.68 -4.46 -9.26
C SER A 101 -12.31 -5.81 -8.88
N ARG A 102 -11.51 -6.89 -8.87
CA ARG A 102 -11.99 -8.25 -8.64
C ARG A 102 -12.12 -8.58 -7.17
N ASN A 103 -11.12 -8.24 -6.35
CA ASN A 103 -11.02 -8.74 -4.99
C ASN A 103 -11.37 -7.71 -3.92
N ILE A 104 -11.29 -6.40 -4.25
CA ILE A 104 -11.36 -5.31 -3.26
C ILE A 104 -12.48 -4.34 -3.63
N SER A 105 -13.70 -4.85 -3.62
CA SER A 105 -14.93 -4.05 -3.77
C SER A 105 -15.81 -4.21 -2.53
N VAL A 106 -16.33 -3.08 -2.05
CA VAL A 106 -17.38 -3.07 -1.00
C VAL A 106 -18.76 -3.34 -1.59
N ARG A 107 -18.95 -3.04 -2.87
CA ARG A 107 -20.23 -3.20 -3.56
C ARG A 107 -20.22 -4.54 -4.28
N THR A 108 -21.23 -5.37 -4.00
CA THR A 108 -21.56 -6.50 -4.86
C THR A 108 -22.10 -5.93 -6.16
N SER A 109 -21.25 -5.87 -7.20
CA SER A 109 -21.71 -5.60 -8.55
C SER A 109 -22.56 -6.78 -9.02
N PRO A 110 -23.55 -6.57 -9.89
CA PRO A 110 -24.34 -7.66 -10.46
C PRO A 110 -23.46 -8.71 -11.14
N GLY A 111 -22.32 -8.29 -11.72
CA GLY A 111 -21.36 -9.17 -12.38
C GLY A 111 -20.74 -10.27 -11.52
N VAL A 112 -20.76 -10.15 -10.18
CA VAL A 112 -20.30 -11.24 -9.30
C VAL A 112 -21.22 -12.46 -9.41
N LEU A 113 -22.51 -12.25 -9.68
CA LEU A 113 -23.48 -13.34 -9.82
C LEU A 113 -23.39 -14.01 -11.20
N ASP A 114 -22.85 -13.34 -12.22
CA ASP A 114 -22.76 -13.84 -13.59
C ASP A 114 -21.92 -15.12 -13.70
N HIS A 115 -20.87 -15.22 -12.88
CA HIS A 115 -19.93 -16.35 -12.87
C HIS A 115 -20.44 -17.57 -12.07
N ILE A 116 -21.58 -17.46 -11.38
CA ILE A 116 -22.16 -18.57 -10.64
C ILE A 116 -22.66 -19.61 -11.63
N SER A 117 -22.14 -20.82 -11.52
CA SER A 117 -22.58 -21.94 -12.34
C SER A 117 -23.81 -22.61 -11.75
N VAL A 118 -24.88 -22.68 -12.53
CA VAL A 118 -26.13 -23.36 -12.21
C VAL A 118 -26.13 -24.73 -12.89
N VAL A 119 -26.49 -25.77 -12.13
CA VAL A 119 -26.67 -27.12 -12.67
C VAL A 119 -28.13 -27.30 -13.00
N THR A 120 -28.43 -27.40 -14.29
CA THR A 120 -29.76 -27.60 -14.86
C THR A 120 -29.89 -29.03 -15.36
N LYS A 121 -31.08 -29.42 -15.84
CA LYS A 121 -31.32 -30.76 -16.41
C LYS A 121 -30.48 -31.01 -17.66
N ASP A 122 -30.24 -29.95 -18.43
CA ASP A 122 -29.56 -30.01 -19.73
C ASP A 122 -28.04 -29.83 -19.63
N GLY A 123 -27.52 -29.55 -18.42
CA GLY A 123 -26.10 -29.32 -18.20
C GLY A 123 -25.80 -28.19 -17.22
N LYS A 124 -24.53 -27.78 -17.16
CA LYS A 124 -24.04 -26.73 -16.27
C LYS A 124 -23.88 -25.43 -17.06
N PHE A 125 -24.62 -24.39 -16.69
CA PHE A 125 -24.61 -23.09 -17.36
C PHE A 125 -24.34 -21.95 -16.37
N PRO A 126 -23.65 -20.86 -16.78
CA PRO A 126 -23.53 -19.67 -15.95
C PRO A 126 -24.88 -18.96 -15.81
N LEU A 127 -25.11 -18.33 -14.66
CA LEU A 127 -26.38 -17.66 -14.34
C LEU A 127 -26.76 -16.58 -15.38
N ASN A 128 -25.77 -15.89 -15.94
CA ASN A 128 -25.97 -14.85 -16.97
C ASN A 128 -26.65 -15.38 -18.25
N GLN A 129 -26.48 -16.65 -18.59
CA GLN A 129 -27.14 -17.24 -19.77
C GLN A 129 -28.59 -17.64 -19.50
N LEU A 130 -28.91 -17.98 -18.25
CA LEU A 130 -30.24 -18.47 -17.87
C LEU A 130 -31.20 -17.33 -17.50
N GLY A 131 -30.68 -16.19 -17.05
CA GLY A 131 -31.52 -15.08 -16.61
C GLY A 131 -30.84 -13.72 -16.71
N GLN A 132 -31.66 -12.68 -16.71
CA GLN A 132 -31.20 -11.30 -16.74
C GLN A 132 -30.98 -10.79 -15.30
N ILE A 133 -29.75 -10.38 -15.00
CA ILE A 133 -29.37 -9.84 -13.69
C ILE A 133 -29.50 -8.31 -13.74
N SER A 134 -30.25 -7.75 -12.80
CA SER A 134 -30.50 -6.31 -12.69
C SER A 134 -30.39 -5.84 -11.24
N GLN A 135 -29.71 -4.72 -11.02
CA GLN A 135 -29.61 -4.14 -9.68
C GLN A 135 -30.71 -3.10 -9.50
N LYS A 136 -31.67 -3.35 -8.60
CA LYS A 136 -32.73 -2.38 -8.27
C LYS A 136 -32.30 -1.40 -7.18
N SER A 137 -31.54 -1.89 -6.20
CA SER A 137 -31.00 -1.11 -5.09
C SER A 137 -29.63 -1.66 -4.71
N PRO A 138 -28.72 -0.89 -4.10
CA PRO A 138 -27.44 -1.41 -3.60
C PRO A 138 -27.58 -2.61 -2.65
N GLN A 139 -28.74 -2.76 -2.00
CA GLN A 139 -29.06 -3.85 -1.08
C GLN A 139 -29.91 -4.96 -1.71
N LEU A 140 -30.38 -4.78 -2.95
CA LEU A 140 -31.31 -5.71 -3.59
C LEU A 140 -30.98 -5.88 -5.07
N ILE A 141 -30.52 -7.09 -5.40
CA ILE A 141 -30.29 -7.53 -6.77
C ILE A 141 -31.47 -8.42 -7.18
N ILE A 142 -31.91 -8.27 -8.42
CA ILE A 142 -32.98 -9.08 -9.01
C ILE A 142 -32.42 -9.89 -10.18
N VAL A 143 -32.71 -11.19 -10.16
CA VAL A 143 -32.44 -12.10 -11.27
C VAL A 143 -33.77 -12.51 -11.88
N ASN A 144 -34.00 -12.12 -13.13
CA ASN A 144 -35.21 -12.48 -13.87
C ASN A 144 -34.95 -13.76 -14.69
N MET A 145 -35.66 -14.84 -14.37
CA MET A 145 -35.53 -16.15 -15.02
C MET A 145 -36.69 -16.43 -15.99
N THR A 146 -37.25 -15.38 -16.62
CA THR A 146 -38.45 -15.49 -17.47
C THR A 146 -38.31 -16.46 -18.63
N ASN A 147 -37.08 -16.67 -19.11
CA ASN A 147 -36.79 -17.57 -20.23
C ASN A 147 -36.78 -19.04 -19.83
N PHE A 148 -36.46 -19.35 -18.56
CA PHE A 148 -36.26 -20.70 -18.04
C PHE A 148 -36.86 -20.84 -16.63
N PRO A 149 -38.20 -20.80 -16.50
CA PRO A 149 -38.86 -20.82 -15.19
C PRO A 149 -38.58 -22.10 -14.39
N GLU A 150 -38.38 -23.25 -15.06
CA GLU A 150 -38.02 -24.52 -14.44
C GLU A 150 -36.63 -24.52 -13.79
N SER A 151 -35.75 -23.62 -14.22
CA SER A 151 -34.38 -23.48 -13.74
C SER A 151 -34.26 -22.57 -12.52
N THR A 152 -35.35 -21.92 -12.10
CA THR A 152 -35.38 -20.95 -10.99
C THR A 152 -34.93 -21.57 -9.67
N ALA A 153 -35.39 -22.79 -9.36
CA ALA A 153 -35.01 -23.49 -8.13
C ALA A 153 -33.52 -23.88 -8.11
N ALA A 154 -32.98 -24.27 -9.25
CA ALA A 154 -31.55 -24.58 -9.40
C ALA A 154 -30.69 -23.31 -9.25
N ALA A 155 -31.12 -22.18 -9.83
CA ALA A 155 -30.46 -20.90 -9.69
C ALA A 155 -30.45 -20.41 -8.22
N MET A 156 -31.58 -20.53 -7.51
CA MET A 156 -31.66 -20.21 -6.07
C MET A 156 -30.65 -21.03 -5.26
N LYS A 157 -30.56 -22.34 -5.53
CA LYS A 157 -29.63 -23.23 -4.84
C LYS A 157 -28.17 -22.85 -5.15
N ALA A 158 -27.85 -22.58 -6.41
CA ALA A 158 -26.51 -22.19 -6.82
C ALA A 158 -26.06 -20.86 -6.19
N ILE A 159 -26.96 -19.87 -6.07
CA ILE A 159 -26.67 -18.59 -5.39
C ILE A 159 -26.43 -18.80 -3.89
N ARG A 160 -27.14 -19.74 -3.25
CA ARG A 160 -26.93 -20.07 -1.84
C ARG A 160 -25.59 -20.80 -1.62
N GLU A 161 -25.18 -21.63 -2.57
CA GLU A 161 -23.93 -22.42 -2.52
C GLU A 161 -22.69 -21.64 -2.99
N SER A 162 -22.84 -20.45 -3.57
CA SER A 162 -21.74 -19.66 -4.14
C SER A 162 -20.74 -19.10 -3.11
N GLY A 163 -20.87 -19.44 -1.82
CA GLY A 163 -19.97 -19.01 -0.75
C GLY A 163 -20.13 -17.54 -0.32
N MET A 164 -21.13 -16.83 -0.86
CA MET A 164 -21.37 -15.40 -0.56
C MET A 164 -22.32 -15.17 0.62
N ASN A 165 -22.83 -16.25 1.24
CA ASN A 165 -23.77 -16.19 2.38
C ASN A 165 -24.99 -15.30 2.11
N LEU A 166 -25.47 -15.29 0.87
CA LEU A 166 -26.68 -14.57 0.45
C LEU A 166 -27.91 -15.46 0.65
N ASN A 167 -29.04 -14.85 1.03
CA ASN A 167 -30.30 -15.57 1.17
C ASN A 167 -31.29 -15.17 0.06
N PRO A 168 -31.29 -15.87 -1.10
CA PRO A 168 -32.22 -15.56 -2.18
C PRO A 168 -33.67 -15.93 -1.82
N GLU A 169 -34.60 -15.06 -2.19
CA GLU A 169 -36.05 -15.25 -2.10
C GLU A 169 -36.64 -15.35 -3.51
N VAL A 170 -37.58 -16.26 -3.73
CA VAL A 170 -38.15 -16.54 -5.05
C VAL A 170 -39.59 -16.04 -5.12
N ASP A 171 -39.85 -15.14 -6.08
CA ASP A 171 -41.17 -14.62 -6.43
C ASP A 171 -41.56 -15.11 -7.83
N GLY A 172 -42.05 -16.35 -7.93
CA GLY A 172 -42.42 -16.94 -9.22
C GLY A 172 -41.20 -17.12 -10.14
N THR A 173 -41.06 -16.23 -11.13
CA THR A 173 -39.95 -16.22 -12.11
C THR A 173 -38.83 -15.23 -11.75
N VAL A 174 -38.96 -14.51 -10.64
CA VAL A 174 -38.04 -13.45 -10.21
C VAL A 174 -37.36 -13.86 -8.91
N ILE A 175 -36.02 -13.84 -8.87
CA ILE A 175 -35.25 -14.13 -7.65
C ILE A 175 -34.75 -12.79 -7.08
N ARG A 176 -35.11 -12.52 -5.83
CA ARG A 176 -34.59 -11.38 -5.06
C ARG A 176 -33.41 -11.83 -4.22
N VAL A 177 -32.28 -11.16 -4.39
CA VAL A 177 -31.07 -11.44 -3.61
C VAL A 177 -30.80 -10.22 -2.73
N PRO A 178 -31.23 -10.25 -1.45
CA PRO A 178 -30.87 -9.22 -0.49
C PRO A 178 -29.38 -9.32 -0.16
N VAL A 179 -28.66 -8.22 -0.33
CA VAL A 179 -27.24 -8.09 -0.01
C VAL A 179 -27.11 -7.50 1.40
N PRO A 180 -26.51 -8.21 2.36
CA PRO A 180 -26.27 -7.69 3.70
C PRO A 180 -25.44 -6.40 3.67
N LYS A 181 -25.67 -5.52 4.66
CA LYS A 181 -24.82 -4.34 4.84
C LYS A 181 -23.42 -4.78 5.28
N VAL A 182 -22.40 -4.31 4.58
CA VAL A 182 -21.01 -4.50 5.02
C VAL A 182 -20.73 -3.73 6.31
N THR A 183 -20.15 -4.42 7.30
CA THR A 183 -19.72 -3.83 8.57
C THR A 183 -18.45 -3.00 8.39
N ARG A 184 -18.15 -2.11 9.35
CA ARG A 184 -16.90 -1.33 9.35
C ARG A 184 -15.67 -2.23 9.40
N GLU A 185 -15.70 -3.28 10.21
CA GLU A 185 -14.63 -4.27 10.33
C GLU A 185 -14.29 -4.91 8.98
N HIS A 186 -15.31 -5.25 8.18
CA HIS A 186 -15.11 -5.80 6.85
C HIS A 186 -14.44 -4.78 5.91
N ARG A 187 -14.90 -3.51 5.91
CA ARG A 187 -14.27 -2.43 5.13
C ARG A 187 -12.80 -2.22 5.50
N GLU A 188 -12.47 -2.27 6.79
CA GLU A 188 -11.09 -2.18 7.28
C GLU A 188 -10.25 -3.38 6.84
N SER A 189 -10.82 -4.59 6.83
CA SER A 189 -10.14 -5.79 6.32
C SER A 189 -9.81 -5.66 4.83
N LEU A 190 -10.74 -5.12 4.02
CA LEU A 190 -10.53 -4.87 2.59
C LEU A 190 -9.44 -3.81 2.37
N ALA A 191 -9.39 -2.75 3.19
CA ALA A 191 -8.33 -1.74 3.13
C ALA A 191 -6.94 -2.35 3.44
N LYS A 192 -6.86 -3.27 4.42
CA LYS A 192 -5.62 -4.01 4.70
C LYS A 192 -5.20 -4.89 3.51
N LEU A 193 -6.15 -5.58 2.87
CA LEU A 193 -5.90 -6.38 1.67
C LEU A 193 -5.43 -5.51 0.49
N ALA A 194 -6.02 -4.34 0.28
CA ALA A 194 -5.57 -3.37 -0.73
C ALA A 194 -4.10 -2.98 -0.53
N LYS A 195 -3.71 -2.74 0.73
CA LYS A 195 -2.32 -2.42 1.06
C LYS A 195 -1.38 -3.58 0.78
N GLN A 196 -1.78 -4.81 1.09
CA GLN A 196 -1.00 -6.00 0.79
C GLN A 196 -0.82 -6.22 -0.71
N SER A 197 -1.88 -6.10 -1.51
CA SER A 197 -1.81 -6.19 -2.99
C SER A 197 -0.87 -5.12 -3.54
N THR A 198 -1.01 -3.87 -3.08
CA THR A 198 -0.10 -2.78 -3.49
C THR A 198 1.36 -3.07 -3.18
N ASN A 199 1.65 -3.65 -2.00
CA ASN A 199 3.01 -4.02 -1.64
C ASN A 199 3.59 -5.11 -2.55
N LYS A 200 2.78 -6.11 -2.96
CA LYS A 200 3.17 -7.13 -3.93
C LYS A 200 3.48 -6.52 -5.30
N SER A 201 2.64 -5.62 -5.79
CA SER A 201 2.89 -4.95 -7.06
C SER A 201 4.13 -4.04 -6.98
N LYS A 202 4.40 -3.39 -5.83
CA LYS A 202 5.64 -2.62 -5.63
C LYS A 202 6.87 -3.53 -5.65
N GLU A 203 6.76 -4.75 -5.14
CA GLU A 203 7.83 -5.75 -5.26
C GLU A 203 8.05 -6.18 -6.72
N ALA A 204 6.98 -6.41 -7.48
CA ALA A 204 7.06 -6.71 -8.91
C ALA A 204 7.73 -5.56 -9.70
N LEU A 205 7.34 -4.31 -9.43
CA LEU A 205 7.96 -3.12 -10.02
C LEU A 205 9.48 -3.05 -9.72
N ARG A 206 9.89 -3.38 -8.48
CA ARG A 206 11.31 -3.45 -8.12
C ARG A 206 12.06 -4.53 -8.91
N LYS A 207 11.41 -5.66 -9.22
CA LYS A 207 12.00 -6.73 -10.06
C LYS A 207 12.20 -6.23 -11.49
N VAL A 208 11.19 -5.60 -12.09
CA VAL A 208 11.29 -4.99 -13.44
C VAL A 208 12.44 -3.98 -13.48
N ARG A 209 12.44 -3.00 -12.56
CA ARG A 209 13.52 -2.00 -12.46
C ARG A 209 14.91 -2.65 -12.33
N SER A 210 15.04 -3.66 -11.48
CA SER A 210 16.33 -4.33 -11.26
C SER A 210 16.80 -5.12 -12.50
N LYS A 211 15.86 -5.72 -13.25
CA LYS A 211 16.12 -6.37 -14.53
C LYS A 211 16.63 -5.36 -15.57
N SER A 212 15.94 -4.23 -15.73
CA SER A 212 16.34 -3.16 -16.65
C SER A 212 17.71 -2.58 -16.30
N ILE A 213 17.97 -2.25 -15.02
CA ILE A 213 19.29 -1.76 -14.57
C ILE A 213 20.38 -2.81 -14.82
N SER A 214 20.10 -4.09 -14.56
CA SER A 214 21.07 -5.17 -14.82
C SER A 214 21.37 -5.33 -16.31
N GLN A 215 20.39 -5.08 -17.19
CA GLN A 215 20.61 -5.03 -18.64
C GLN A 215 21.50 -3.85 -19.03
N VAL A 216 21.26 -2.62 -18.53
CA VAL A 216 22.12 -1.45 -18.82
C VAL A 216 23.57 -1.76 -18.44
N LYS A 217 23.78 -2.33 -17.24
CA LYS A 217 25.12 -2.63 -16.72
C LYS A 217 25.90 -3.66 -17.55
N LYS A 218 25.24 -4.53 -18.32
CA LYS A 218 25.91 -5.49 -19.21
C LYS A 218 26.62 -4.80 -20.38
N PHE A 219 26.19 -3.61 -20.77
CA PHE A 219 26.77 -2.84 -21.87
C PHE A 219 27.87 -1.86 -21.43
N LYS A 220 28.33 -1.96 -20.18
CA LYS A 220 29.36 -1.06 -19.61
C LYS A 220 30.68 -1.01 -20.38
N SER A 221 31.03 -2.07 -21.11
CA SER A 221 32.24 -2.12 -21.94
C SER A 221 32.08 -1.45 -23.31
N LYS A 222 30.84 -1.24 -23.77
CA LYS A 222 30.54 -0.70 -25.11
C LYS A 222 30.10 0.77 -25.10
N VAL A 223 29.70 1.28 -23.94
CA VAL A 223 29.03 2.58 -23.78
C VAL A 223 29.77 3.43 -22.74
N SER A 224 29.70 4.76 -22.87
CA SER A 224 30.28 5.67 -21.88
C SER A 224 29.61 5.53 -20.50
N GLU A 225 30.39 5.74 -19.43
CA GLU A 225 29.88 5.70 -18.05
C GLU A 225 28.81 6.77 -17.81
N ASP A 226 28.95 7.94 -18.43
CA ASP A 226 28.00 9.05 -18.32
C ASP A 226 26.63 8.67 -18.90
N THR A 227 26.61 7.99 -20.04
CA THR A 227 25.36 7.50 -20.66
C THR A 227 24.67 6.47 -19.77
N ILE A 228 25.42 5.54 -19.17
CA ILE A 228 24.88 4.53 -18.25
C ILE A 228 24.24 5.21 -17.04
N TRP A 229 24.93 6.20 -16.45
CA TRP A 229 24.40 6.95 -15.32
C TRP A 229 23.10 7.69 -15.66
N LEU A 230 23.01 8.29 -16.85
CA LEU A 230 21.78 8.94 -17.32
C LEU A 230 20.63 7.93 -17.51
N LEU A 231 20.91 6.75 -18.07
CA LEU A 231 19.90 5.69 -18.24
C LEU A 231 19.40 5.15 -16.91
N GLU A 232 20.30 4.90 -15.95
CA GLU A 232 19.92 4.48 -14.60
C GLU A 232 19.02 5.52 -13.93
N LYS A 233 19.34 6.81 -14.10
CA LYS A 233 18.53 7.91 -13.58
C LYS A 233 17.16 7.98 -14.25
N GLN A 234 17.08 7.75 -15.56
CA GLN A 234 15.80 7.74 -16.28
C GLN A 234 14.91 6.56 -15.87
N ILE A 235 15.46 5.34 -15.77
CA ILE A 235 14.74 4.16 -15.28
C ILE A 235 14.24 4.40 -13.84
N GLN A 236 15.05 5.04 -13.00
CA GLN A 236 14.65 5.39 -11.64
C GLN A 236 13.51 6.42 -11.62
N GLN A 237 13.53 7.44 -12.49
CA GLN A 237 12.44 8.41 -12.64
C GLN A 237 11.13 7.72 -13.04
N MET A 238 11.15 6.86 -14.05
CA MET A 238 9.98 6.09 -14.49
C MET A 238 9.42 5.22 -13.35
N ALA A 239 10.29 4.56 -12.59
CA ALA A 239 9.87 3.76 -11.45
C ALA A 239 9.26 4.62 -10.32
N ASP A 240 9.80 5.80 -10.04
CA ASP A 240 9.27 6.71 -9.03
C ASP A 240 7.89 7.28 -9.43
N GLU A 241 7.70 7.58 -10.72
CA GLU A 241 6.39 7.96 -11.29
C GLU A 241 5.37 6.83 -11.14
N ALA A 242 5.72 5.60 -11.52
CA ALA A 242 4.87 4.42 -11.34
C ALA A 242 4.50 4.18 -9.87
N VAL A 243 5.44 4.32 -8.93
CA VAL A 243 5.15 4.21 -7.49
C VAL A 243 4.16 5.29 -7.04
N ALA A 244 4.33 6.52 -7.50
CA ALA A 244 3.42 7.62 -7.17
C ALA A 244 2.00 7.36 -7.71
N GLU A 245 1.87 6.78 -8.90
CA GLU A 245 0.57 6.37 -9.44
C GLU A 245 -0.09 5.26 -8.62
N MET A 246 0.67 4.23 -8.24
CA MET A 246 0.17 3.16 -7.37
C MET A 246 -0.30 3.68 -6.01
N ASP A 247 0.41 4.63 -5.42
CA ASP A 247 0.01 5.26 -4.15
C ASP A 247 -1.26 6.12 -4.31
N LYS A 248 -1.43 6.80 -5.44
CA LYS A 248 -2.70 7.49 -5.78
C LYS A 248 -3.86 6.50 -5.91
N LEU A 249 -3.65 5.36 -6.58
CA LEU A 249 -4.66 4.31 -6.73
C LEU A 249 -5.06 3.72 -5.37
N LEU A 250 -4.09 3.44 -4.51
CA LEU A 250 -4.36 2.97 -3.15
C LEU A 250 -5.14 4.00 -2.33
N ALA A 251 -4.75 5.29 -2.39
CA ALA A 251 -5.45 6.35 -1.66
C ALA A 251 -6.90 6.50 -2.13
N ALA A 252 -7.12 6.49 -3.46
CA ALA A 252 -8.46 6.54 -4.06
C ALA A 252 -9.32 5.35 -3.60
N LYS A 253 -8.77 4.12 -3.64
CA LYS A 253 -9.48 2.93 -3.19
C LYS A 253 -9.75 2.92 -1.69
N THR A 254 -8.79 3.35 -0.87
CA THR A 254 -9.00 3.44 0.58
C THR A 254 -10.11 4.43 0.92
N LYS A 255 -10.17 5.57 0.21
CA LYS A 255 -11.27 6.54 0.33
C LYS A 255 -12.61 5.96 -0.09
N GLU A 256 -12.65 5.13 -1.14
CA GLU A 256 -13.88 4.44 -1.58
C GLU A 256 -14.38 3.43 -0.53
N LEU A 257 -13.47 2.73 0.15
CA LEU A 257 -13.81 1.70 1.13
C LEU A 257 -14.28 2.29 2.48
N LEU A 258 -13.60 3.34 2.96
CA LEU A 258 -13.83 3.94 4.28
C LEU A 258 -14.74 5.18 4.26
N GLY A 259 -14.90 5.80 3.08
CA GLY A 259 -15.86 6.88 2.85
C GLY A 259 -17.31 6.42 3.00
#